data_AF-A0A4V1C4N4-F1
#
_entry.id   AF-A0A4V1C4N4-F1
#
_cell.length_a   1.000
_cell.length_b   1.000
_cell.length_c   1.000
_cell.angle_alpha   90.00
_cell.angle_beta   90.00
_cell.angle_gamma   90.00
#
_symmetry.space_group_name_H-M   'P 1'
#
loop_
_entity.id
_entity.type
_entity.pdbx_description
1 polymer ?
#
loop_
_entity_poly.entity_id
_entity_poly.type
_entity_poly.pdbx_seq_one_letter_code
_entity_poly.pdbx_strand_id
1 'polypeptide(L)'
;MWLLFRVSLQFFFGHETASISQARYFYKLLMLFFTISLFMDGFFYQDLFSDIIEIIKFKVARRKYKLFAAFQGKVEEQIILFANKVIINAARKLINRQRSFVANESPDNKLRRFKSVNFINNTVHRLKNLDEFIKSILNRTINLDKAFFCPPAYMSIFSKNLLPNFFGWSTFDIYNYTAFRFAKVEIWVSNHLDNWLNQAIINKNACSELFNLIITYEKIAISVYKTNSEKRLIIILVLIKFWVVCDKIATGLFESFLLPFRKQMAKLNRRRAKIAEFSKIQAEYRRFYNFFELENCRYIELLNKNGRPYITHSPNCSKCSYQKQMKILNISIYEWPLPRRKIKA
;
A
#
# COMPACT_ATOMS: atom_id res chain seq x y z
N MET A 1 13.43 17.64 -3.80
CA MET A 1 12.70 18.70 -4.53
C MET A 1 11.20 18.78 -4.18
N TRP A 2 10.37 17.75 -4.44
CA TRP A 2 8.91 17.84 -4.18
C TRP A 2 8.52 18.16 -2.73
N LEU A 3 9.22 17.58 -1.75
CA LEU A 3 8.97 17.84 -0.32
C LEU A 3 9.22 19.32 0.03
N LEU A 4 10.28 19.90 -0.53
CA LEU A 4 10.63 21.31 -0.33
C LEU A 4 9.52 22.21 -0.87
N PHE A 5 9.11 22.00 -2.12
CA PHE A 5 8.01 22.76 -2.74
C PHE A 5 6.71 22.68 -1.92
N ARG A 6 6.37 21.49 -1.43
CA ARG A 6 5.20 21.27 -0.58
C ARG A 6 5.29 22.02 0.75
N VAL A 7 6.44 21.97 1.42
CA VAL A 7 6.65 22.65 2.70
C VAL A 7 6.63 24.16 2.50
N SER A 8 7.28 24.68 1.47
CA SER A 8 7.28 26.10 1.13
C SER A 8 5.88 26.62 0.84
N LEU A 9 5.09 25.93 0.02
CA LEU A 9 3.69 26.31 -0.26
C LEU A 9 2.83 26.30 1.00
N GLN A 10 2.96 25.26 1.83
CA GLN A 10 2.17 25.14 3.05
C GLN A 10 2.56 26.20 4.09
N PHE A 11 3.83 26.58 4.15
CA PHE A 11 4.32 27.68 4.98
C PHE A 11 3.82 29.04 4.48
N PHE A 12 3.93 29.30 3.18
CA PHE A 12 3.45 30.52 2.54
C PHE A 12 1.96 30.78 2.82
N PHE A 13 1.09 29.82 2.51
CA PHE A 13 -0.34 29.96 2.81
C PHE A 13 -0.65 30.03 4.31
N GLY A 14 0.21 29.42 5.15
CA GLY A 14 0.09 29.51 6.60
C GLY A 14 0.37 30.90 7.16
N HIS A 15 1.19 31.70 6.48
CA HIS A 15 1.56 33.06 6.90
C HIS A 15 0.62 34.13 6.31
N GLU A 16 0.15 33.93 5.08
CA GLU A 16 -0.66 34.92 4.36
C GLU A 16 -2.16 34.89 4.71
N THR A 17 -2.65 33.85 5.39
CA THR A 17 -4.09 33.69 5.64
C THR A 17 -4.44 33.88 7.12
N ALA A 18 -5.60 34.49 7.37
CA ALA A 18 -6.08 34.80 8.72
C ALA A 18 -6.39 33.54 9.57
N SER A 19 -6.49 32.35 8.96
CA SER A 19 -6.80 31.12 9.69
C SER A 19 -6.17 29.87 9.09
N ILE A 20 -5.81 28.92 9.96
CA ILE A 20 -5.23 27.62 9.58
C ILE A 20 -6.16 26.81 8.65
N SER A 21 -7.48 26.95 8.81
CA SER A 21 -8.47 26.32 7.94
C SER A 21 -8.43 26.89 6.52
N GLN A 22 -8.27 28.20 6.39
CA GLN A 22 -8.19 28.91 5.12
C GLN A 22 -6.86 28.64 4.40
N ALA A 23 -5.73 28.64 5.12
CA ALA A 23 -4.44 28.18 4.60
C ALA A 23 -4.54 26.77 3.97
N ARG A 24 -5.20 25.86 4.71
CA ARG A 24 -5.39 24.47 4.28
C ARG A 24 -6.33 24.36 3.07
N TYR A 25 -7.32 25.25 2.97
CA TYR A 25 -8.20 25.35 1.81
C TYR A 25 -7.42 25.72 0.56
N PHE A 26 -6.73 26.88 0.58
CA PHE A 26 -5.96 27.37 -0.56
C PHE A 26 -4.86 26.42 -1.00
N TYR A 27 -4.11 25.83 -0.05
CA TYR A 27 -3.11 24.82 -0.39
C TYR A 27 -3.74 23.63 -1.14
N LYS A 28 -4.84 23.06 -0.64
CA LYS A 28 -5.48 21.90 -1.29
C LYS A 28 -6.10 22.27 -2.64
N LEU A 29 -6.64 23.48 -2.76
CA LEU A 29 -7.20 24.04 -3.99
C LEU A 29 -6.10 24.17 -5.05
N LEU A 30 -4.97 24.79 -4.69
CA LEU A 30 -3.78 24.91 -5.54
C LEU A 30 -3.26 23.54 -5.98
N MET A 31 -3.20 22.57 -5.06
CA MET A 31 -2.75 21.22 -5.39
C MET A 31 -3.67 20.51 -6.39
N LEU A 32 -4.98 20.76 -6.33
CA LEU A 32 -5.92 20.27 -7.34
C LEU A 32 -5.66 20.97 -8.68
N PHE A 33 -5.62 22.29 -8.69
CA PHE A 33 -5.31 23.09 -9.88
C PHE A 33 -4.00 22.66 -10.55
N PHE A 34 -2.89 22.63 -9.80
CA PHE A 34 -1.57 22.24 -10.28
C PHE A 34 -1.56 20.83 -10.88
N THR A 35 -2.30 19.89 -10.29
CA THR A 35 -2.40 18.53 -10.86
C THR A 35 -3.14 18.54 -12.18
N ILE A 36 -4.20 19.34 -12.29
CA ILE A 36 -4.98 19.48 -13.52
C ILE A 36 -4.11 20.16 -14.59
N SER A 37 -3.39 21.23 -14.27
CA SER A 37 -2.51 21.94 -15.22
C SER A 37 -1.40 21.04 -15.75
N LEU A 38 -0.66 20.36 -14.87
CA LEU A 38 0.36 19.40 -15.29
C LEU A 38 -0.20 18.28 -16.18
N PHE A 39 -1.41 17.82 -15.87
CA PHE A 39 -2.05 16.82 -16.69
C PHE A 39 -2.44 17.36 -18.06
N MET A 40 -2.96 18.58 -18.14
CA MET A 40 -3.30 19.22 -19.40
C MET A 40 -2.07 19.45 -20.26
N ASP A 41 -0.95 19.88 -19.67
CA ASP A 41 0.31 20.03 -20.38
C ASP A 41 0.76 18.68 -20.97
N GLY A 42 0.78 17.64 -20.15
CA GLY A 42 1.09 16.29 -20.62
C GLY A 42 0.07 15.76 -21.64
N PHE A 43 -1.20 16.11 -21.52
CA PHE A 43 -2.29 15.56 -22.34
C PHE A 43 -2.37 16.21 -23.73
N PHE A 44 -1.99 17.48 -23.87
CA PHE A 44 -2.01 18.19 -25.16
C PHE A 44 -0.65 18.20 -25.86
N TYR A 45 0.45 18.28 -25.11
CA TYR A 45 1.79 18.38 -25.69
C TYR A 45 2.50 17.03 -25.81
N GLN A 46 1.99 15.96 -25.20
CA GLN A 46 2.57 14.60 -25.27
C GLN A 46 1.48 13.52 -25.44
N ASP A 47 1.77 12.44 -26.17
CA ASP A 47 0.85 11.29 -26.22
C ASP A 47 1.08 10.37 -25.03
N LEU A 48 0.46 10.70 -23.89
CA LEU A 48 0.57 9.92 -22.65
C LEU A 48 0.00 8.50 -22.80
N PHE A 49 0.62 7.50 -22.18
CA PHE A 49 0.08 6.14 -22.14
C PHE A 49 -1.30 6.07 -21.44
N SER A 50 -2.14 5.11 -21.84
CA SER A 50 -3.55 5.01 -21.40
C SER A 50 -3.70 4.78 -19.89
N ASP A 51 -2.81 4.01 -19.29
CA ASP A 51 -2.70 3.77 -17.86
C ASP A 51 -2.35 5.05 -17.08
N ILE A 52 -1.43 5.88 -17.59
CA ILE A 52 -1.09 7.18 -16.99
C ILE A 52 -2.31 8.10 -17.01
N ILE A 53 -3.03 8.17 -18.13
CA ILE A 53 -4.27 8.96 -18.27
C ILE A 53 -5.32 8.49 -17.24
N GLU A 54 -5.50 7.17 -17.08
CA GLU A 54 -6.45 6.61 -16.13
C GLU A 54 -6.09 6.94 -14.67
N ILE A 55 -4.81 6.80 -14.31
CA ILE A 55 -4.30 7.12 -12.97
C ILE A 55 -4.53 8.59 -12.64
N ILE A 56 -4.17 9.50 -13.55
CA ILE A 56 -4.29 10.94 -13.29
C ILE A 56 -5.77 11.37 -13.25
N LYS A 57 -6.63 10.82 -14.13
CA LYS A 57 -8.08 11.00 -14.09
C LYS A 57 -8.64 10.65 -12.71
N PHE A 58 -8.31 9.47 -12.17
CA PHE A 58 -8.72 9.06 -10.83
C PHE A 58 -8.14 9.96 -9.74
N LYS A 59 -6.89 10.40 -9.87
CA LYS A 59 -6.24 11.28 -8.90
C LYS A 59 -6.93 12.63 -8.81
N VAL A 60 -7.32 13.23 -9.94
CA VAL A 60 -8.09 14.48 -10.01
C VAL A 60 -9.48 14.26 -9.39
N ALA A 61 -10.18 13.21 -9.79
CA ALA A 61 -11.51 12.89 -9.25
C ALA A 61 -11.50 12.70 -7.72
N ARG A 62 -10.51 11.94 -7.21
CA ARG A 62 -10.36 11.69 -5.77
C ARG A 62 -9.99 12.95 -4.99
N ARG A 63 -9.13 13.81 -5.55
CA ARG A 63 -8.75 15.09 -4.91
C ARG A 63 -9.92 16.06 -4.88
N LYS A 64 -10.68 16.18 -5.97
CA LYS A 64 -11.94 16.93 -6.01
C LYS A 64 -12.88 16.46 -4.89
N TYR A 65 -13.16 15.16 -4.81
CA TYR A 65 -14.01 14.58 -3.78
C TYR A 65 -13.52 14.90 -2.35
N LYS A 66 -12.22 14.71 -2.07
CA LYS A 66 -11.64 15.02 -0.75
C LYS A 66 -11.72 16.50 -0.40
N LEU A 67 -11.65 17.40 -1.38
CA LEU A 67 -11.80 18.83 -1.18
C LEU A 67 -13.24 19.17 -0.79
N PHE A 68 -14.23 18.68 -1.56
CA PHE A 68 -15.65 18.82 -1.25
C PHE A 68 -16.00 18.33 0.16
N ALA A 69 -15.55 17.12 0.50
CA ALA A 69 -15.81 16.53 1.82
C ALA A 69 -15.16 17.33 2.97
N ALA A 70 -13.98 17.91 2.76
CA ALA A 70 -13.27 18.65 3.79
C ALA A 70 -13.85 20.06 4.05
N PHE A 71 -14.58 20.62 3.09
CA PHE A 71 -15.09 22.00 3.14
C PHE A 71 -16.60 22.10 2.88
N GLN A 72 -17.35 21.03 3.16
CA GLN A 72 -18.82 21.01 3.07
C GLN A 72 -19.37 21.50 1.72
N GLY A 73 -18.66 21.20 0.63
CA GLY A 73 -19.04 21.63 -0.72
C GLY A 73 -18.81 23.11 -1.04
N LYS A 74 -18.30 23.92 -0.10
CA LYS A 74 -17.88 25.30 -0.35
C LYS A 74 -16.51 25.30 -1.04
N VAL A 75 -16.52 25.11 -2.35
CA VAL A 75 -15.35 25.11 -3.22
C VAL A 75 -15.63 25.99 -4.41
N GLU A 76 -14.59 26.69 -4.88
CA GLU A 76 -14.66 27.56 -6.05
C GLU A 76 -15.12 26.83 -7.31
N GLU A 77 -16.21 27.31 -7.91
CA GLU A 77 -16.92 26.65 -9.02
C GLU A 77 -16.06 26.50 -10.28
N GLN A 78 -15.24 27.50 -10.60
CA GLN A 78 -14.39 27.50 -11.80
C GLN A 78 -13.39 26.33 -11.79
N ILE A 79 -12.79 26.05 -10.63
CA ILE A 79 -11.81 24.95 -10.48
C ILE A 79 -12.51 23.59 -10.57
N ILE A 80 -13.77 23.51 -10.11
CA ILE A 80 -14.59 22.29 -10.22
C ILE A 80 -14.94 22.01 -11.68
N LEU A 81 -15.40 23.04 -12.40
CA LEU A 81 -15.69 22.95 -13.83
C LEU A 81 -14.43 22.56 -14.61
N PHE A 82 -13.28 23.13 -14.26
CA PHE A 82 -12.01 22.78 -14.87
C PHE A 82 -11.65 21.31 -14.62
N ALA A 83 -11.75 20.83 -13.38
CA ALA A 83 -11.52 19.43 -13.03
C ALA A 83 -12.46 18.49 -13.80
N ASN A 84 -13.74 18.83 -13.89
CA ASN A 84 -14.74 18.04 -14.62
C ASN A 84 -14.42 17.95 -16.11
N LYS A 85 -14.11 19.09 -16.75
CA LYS A 85 -13.74 19.15 -18.17
C LYS A 85 -12.57 18.22 -18.47
N VAL A 86 -11.55 18.25 -17.63
CA VAL A 86 -10.35 17.41 -17.77
C VAL A 86 -10.66 15.92 -17.59
N ILE A 87 -11.44 15.56 -16.58
CA ILE A 87 -11.87 14.17 -16.35
C ILE A 87 -12.66 13.64 -17.55
N ILE A 88 -13.59 14.44 -18.09
CA ILE A 88 -14.40 14.08 -19.25
C ILE A 88 -13.53 13.90 -20.49
N ASN A 89 -12.59 14.82 -20.74
CA ASN A 89 -11.68 14.73 -21.89
C ASN A 89 -10.78 13.48 -21.80
N ALA A 90 -10.25 13.18 -20.61
CA ALA A 90 -9.46 11.97 -20.38
C ALA A 90 -10.28 10.70 -20.65
N ALA A 91 -11.52 10.64 -20.15
CA ALA A 91 -12.42 9.51 -20.39
C ALA A 91 -12.72 9.34 -21.89
N ARG A 92 -13.00 10.42 -22.62
CA ARG A 92 -13.23 10.38 -24.07
C ARG A 92 -12.01 9.86 -24.83
N LYS A 93 -10.80 10.32 -24.50
CA LYS A 93 -9.57 9.84 -25.14
C LYS A 93 -9.36 8.35 -24.93
N LEU A 94 -9.62 7.84 -23.72
CA LEU A 94 -9.51 6.40 -23.42
C LEU A 94 -10.56 5.58 -24.17
N ILE A 95 -11.81 6.04 -24.21
CA ILE A 95 -12.87 5.38 -24.99
C ILE A 95 -12.48 5.34 -26.47
N ASN A 96 -11.97 6.44 -27.02
CA ASN A 96 -11.53 6.49 -28.42
C ASN A 96 -10.37 5.52 -28.70
N ARG A 97 -9.40 5.42 -27.78
CA ARG A 97 -8.33 4.41 -27.87
C ARG A 97 -8.88 2.98 -27.78
N GLN A 98 -9.88 2.74 -26.94
CA GLN A 98 -10.49 1.42 -26.82
C GLN A 98 -11.27 1.04 -28.07
N ARG A 99 -11.95 2.00 -28.71
CA ARG A 99 -12.74 1.77 -29.93
C ARG A 99 -11.94 1.13 -31.06
N SER A 100 -10.67 1.50 -31.24
CA SER A 100 -9.83 0.86 -32.28
C SER A 100 -9.56 -0.62 -32.00
N PHE A 101 -9.51 -1.04 -30.74
CA PHE A 101 -9.35 -2.46 -30.37
C PHE A 101 -10.66 -3.24 -30.47
N VAL A 102 -11.79 -2.58 -30.21
CA VAL A 102 -13.12 -3.22 -30.29
C VAL A 102 -13.61 -3.31 -31.74
N ALA A 103 -13.25 -2.36 -32.59
CA ALA A 103 -13.57 -2.38 -34.02
C ALA A 103 -12.73 -3.39 -34.82
N ASN A 104 -11.52 -3.72 -34.34
CA ASN A 104 -10.76 -4.85 -34.86
C ASN A 104 -11.41 -6.13 -34.32
N GLU A 105 -12.26 -6.69 -35.17
CA GLU A 105 -13.02 -7.93 -35.02
C GLU A 105 -12.34 -8.93 -34.07
N SER A 106 -13.08 -9.37 -33.04
CA SER A 106 -12.78 -10.67 -32.43
C SER A 106 -12.58 -11.66 -33.58
N PRO A 107 -11.46 -12.40 -33.63
CA PRO A 107 -11.14 -13.24 -34.78
C PRO A 107 -12.37 -14.08 -35.09
N ASP A 108 -12.82 -14.00 -36.35
CA ASP A 108 -14.04 -14.63 -36.86
C ASP A 108 -14.20 -15.98 -36.16
N ASN A 109 -15.23 -16.09 -35.32
CA ASN A 109 -15.39 -17.23 -34.45
C ASN A 109 -15.85 -18.37 -35.36
N LYS A 110 -14.89 -19.05 -36.01
CA LYS A 110 -15.05 -20.13 -36.98
C LYS A 110 -15.60 -21.40 -36.31
N LEU A 111 -16.55 -21.24 -35.39
CA LEU A 111 -17.24 -22.32 -34.69
C LEU A 111 -17.98 -23.24 -35.65
N ARG A 112 -18.31 -22.76 -36.85
CA ARG A 112 -18.84 -23.60 -37.93
C ARG A 112 -17.91 -24.76 -38.29
N ARG A 113 -16.58 -24.63 -38.12
CA ARG A 113 -15.62 -25.74 -38.32
C ARG A 113 -15.79 -26.87 -37.30
N PHE A 114 -16.38 -26.61 -36.13
CA PHE A 114 -16.63 -27.66 -35.13
C PHE A 114 -17.90 -28.47 -35.41
N LYS A 115 -18.75 -28.04 -36.36
CA LYS A 115 -19.98 -28.77 -36.70
C LYS A 115 -19.71 -30.08 -37.44
N SER A 116 -18.55 -30.22 -38.09
CA SER A 116 -18.13 -31.43 -38.83
C SER A 116 -17.15 -32.32 -38.06
N VAL A 117 -16.80 -31.98 -36.82
CA VAL A 117 -15.83 -32.75 -36.04
C VAL A 117 -16.53 -33.95 -35.41
N ASN A 118 -16.22 -35.16 -35.90
CA ASN A 118 -16.66 -36.40 -35.27
C ASN A 118 -15.76 -36.69 -34.07
N PHE A 119 -16.20 -36.26 -32.89
CA PHE A 119 -15.45 -36.44 -31.63
C PHE A 119 -15.15 -37.91 -31.32
N ILE A 120 -16.01 -38.85 -31.70
CA ILE A 120 -15.80 -40.28 -31.38
C ILE A 120 -14.62 -40.85 -32.17
N ASN A 121 -14.55 -40.60 -33.48
CA ASN A 121 -13.43 -41.06 -34.30
C ASN A 121 -12.13 -40.27 -34.03
N ASN A 122 -12.23 -39.00 -33.63
CA ASN A 122 -11.06 -38.14 -33.38
C ASN A 122 -10.50 -38.26 -31.95
N THR A 123 -11.23 -38.87 -31.02
CA THR A 123 -10.73 -39.16 -29.65
C THR A 123 -10.06 -40.52 -29.57
N VAL A 124 -10.43 -41.46 -30.44
CA VAL A 124 -9.84 -42.80 -30.48
C VAL A 124 -8.72 -42.85 -31.52
N HIS A 125 -7.59 -42.21 -31.22
CA HIS A 125 -6.36 -42.44 -31.97
C HIS A 125 -5.75 -43.77 -31.56
N ARG A 126 -5.92 -44.82 -32.39
CA ARG A 126 -5.08 -46.03 -32.31
C ARG A 126 -3.69 -45.68 -32.83
N LEU A 127 -2.82 -45.26 -31.94
CA LEU A 127 -1.43 -44.96 -32.23
C LEU A 127 -0.67 -46.29 -32.40
N LYS A 128 -0.84 -46.95 -33.55
CA LYS A 128 -0.24 -48.27 -33.83
C LYS A 128 1.25 -48.32 -33.52
N ASN A 129 1.98 -47.25 -33.83
CA ASN A 129 3.41 -47.16 -33.54
C ASN A 129 3.70 -47.08 -32.03
N LEU A 130 2.82 -46.45 -31.24
CA LEU A 130 2.92 -46.44 -29.78
C LEU A 130 2.59 -47.82 -29.22
N ASP A 131 1.54 -48.46 -29.74
CA ASP A 131 1.14 -49.81 -29.32
C ASP A 131 2.24 -50.84 -29.64
N GLU A 132 2.85 -50.76 -30.82
CA GLU A 132 4.01 -51.54 -31.23
C GLU A 132 5.24 -51.22 -30.38
N PHE A 133 5.48 -49.94 -30.07
CA PHE A 133 6.55 -49.52 -29.16
C PHE A 133 6.35 -50.12 -27.76
N ILE A 134 5.15 -50.05 -27.19
CA ILE A 134 4.83 -50.64 -25.88
C ILE A 134 5.03 -52.16 -25.90
N LYS A 135 4.55 -52.85 -26.95
CA LYS A 135 4.82 -54.28 -27.13
C LYS A 135 6.31 -54.58 -27.24
N SER A 136 7.09 -53.71 -27.90
CA SER A 136 8.54 -53.87 -28.02
C SER A 136 9.26 -53.71 -26.68
N ILE A 137 8.74 -52.91 -25.74
CA ILE A 137 9.36 -52.71 -24.41
C ILE A 137 9.40 -54.03 -23.64
N LEU A 138 8.34 -54.83 -23.73
CA LEU A 138 8.28 -56.15 -23.06
C LEU A 138 9.36 -57.11 -23.55
N ASN A 139 9.81 -56.94 -24.80
CA ASN A 139 10.84 -57.79 -25.43
C ASN A 139 12.26 -57.22 -25.29
N ARG A 140 12.44 -56.04 -24.67
CA ARG A 140 13.77 -55.45 -24.49
C ARG A 140 14.47 -56.13 -23.32
N THR A 141 15.64 -56.69 -23.59
CA THR A 141 16.61 -57.04 -22.57
C THR A 141 17.20 -55.78 -21.96
N ILE A 142 17.13 -55.64 -20.63
CA ILE A 142 17.70 -54.51 -19.90
C ILE A 142 19.22 -54.57 -20.07
N ASN A 143 19.77 -53.77 -20.98
CA ASN A 143 21.20 -53.47 -20.95
C ASN A 143 21.42 -52.54 -19.76
N LEU A 144 22.05 -53.07 -18.70
CA LEU A 144 22.48 -52.30 -17.52
C LEU A 144 23.72 -51.45 -17.85
N ASP A 145 23.71 -50.76 -18.99
CA ASP A 145 24.63 -49.65 -19.21
C ASP A 145 24.13 -48.53 -18.32
N LYS A 146 24.63 -48.51 -17.07
CA LYS A 146 24.44 -47.40 -16.16
C LYS A 146 25.00 -46.17 -16.85
N ALA A 147 24.11 -45.37 -17.43
CA ALA A 147 24.43 -43.99 -17.76
C ALA A 147 24.84 -43.32 -16.45
N PHE A 148 26.14 -43.04 -16.30
CA PHE A 148 26.64 -42.28 -15.19
C PHE A 148 26.11 -40.85 -15.34
N PHE A 149 24.99 -40.57 -14.69
CA PHE A 149 24.50 -39.21 -14.54
C PHE A 149 25.45 -38.48 -13.59
N CYS A 150 26.38 -37.74 -14.18
CA CYS A 150 27.22 -36.79 -13.46
C CYS A 150 26.57 -35.41 -13.57
N PRO A 151 25.71 -35.00 -12.61
CA PRO A 151 25.21 -33.64 -12.61
C PRO A 151 26.42 -32.69 -12.59
N PRO A 152 26.40 -31.62 -13.39
CA PRO A 152 27.54 -30.70 -13.44
C PRO A 152 27.88 -30.18 -12.05
N ALA A 153 29.17 -30.19 -11.70
CA ALA A 153 29.69 -29.87 -10.36
C ALA A 153 29.28 -28.47 -9.82
N TYR A 154 28.76 -27.59 -10.69
CA TYR A 154 28.28 -26.26 -10.32
C TYR A 154 26.88 -26.23 -9.68
N MET A 155 26.21 -27.37 -9.52
CA MET A 155 24.94 -27.47 -8.78
C MET A 155 25.18 -27.56 -7.26
N SER A 156 26.01 -26.65 -6.74
CA SER A 156 26.39 -26.62 -5.33
C SER A 156 25.19 -26.25 -4.45
N ILE A 157 25.01 -27.03 -3.38
CA ILE A 157 24.02 -26.76 -2.35
C ILE A 157 24.51 -25.55 -1.56
N PHE A 158 23.72 -24.46 -1.51
CA PHE A 158 24.05 -23.32 -0.67
C PHE A 158 24.05 -23.75 0.80
N SER A 159 25.12 -23.43 1.52
CA SER A 159 25.14 -23.64 2.95
C SER A 159 24.04 -22.80 3.62
N LYS A 160 23.39 -23.35 4.65
CA LYS A 160 22.27 -22.67 5.32
C LYS A 160 22.70 -21.40 6.07
N ASN A 161 23.99 -21.31 6.43
CA ASN A 161 24.51 -20.28 7.35
C ASN A 161 25.42 -19.26 6.65
N LEU A 162 25.73 -19.41 5.37
CA LEU A 162 26.54 -18.45 4.61
C LEU A 162 25.72 -17.89 3.46
N LEU A 163 26.02 -16.64 3.10
CA LEU A 163 25.43 -16.01 1.93
C LEU A 163 25.75 -16.81 0.65
N PRO A 164 24.79 -16.87 -0.30
CA PRO A 164 25.05 -17.42 -1.63
C PRO A 164 26.24 -16.73 -2.30
N ASN A 165 27.25 -17.51 -2.71
CA ASN A 165 28.39 -16.96 -3.45
C ASN A 165 28.11 -16.99 -4.96
N PHE A 166 28.16 -15.82 -5.59
CA PHE A 166 27.98 -15.64 -7.04
C PHE A 166 29.30 -15.58 -7.83
N PHE A 167 30.43 -15.93 -7.22
CA PHE A 167 31.71 -16.00 -7.91
C PHE A 167 31.66 -16.97 -9.10
N GLY A 168 32.08 -16.49 -10.28
CA GLY A 168 32.06 -17.25 -11.52
C GLY A 168 30.69 -17.34 -12.23
N TRP A 169 29.68 -16.58 -11.78
CA TRP A 169 28.40 -16.49 -12.51
C TRP A 169 28.53 -15.47 -13.64
N SER A 170 28.31 -15.91 -14.88
CA SER A 170 28.25 -15.04 -16.06
C SER A 170 26.80 -14.75 -16.46
N THR A 171 26.60 -13.67 -17.21
CA THR A 171 25.33 -13.36 -17.88
C THR A 171 25.09 -14.23 -19.11
N PHE A 172 26.12 -14.94 -19.58
CA PHE A 172 26.06 -15.84 -20.72
C PHE A 172 25.79 -17.27 -20.23
N ASP A 173 24.55 -17.71 -20.37
CA ASP A 173 24.13 -19.04 -19.98
C ASP A 173 24.47 -20.05 -21.08
N ILE A 174 25.69 -20.60 -21.02
CA ILE A 174 26.21 -21.55 -22.03
C ILE A 174 25.31 -22.81 -22.14
N TYR A 175 24.52 -23.12 -21.10
CA TYR A 175 23.77 -24.38 -21.01
C TYR A 175 22.34 -24.24 -20.46
N ASN A 176 21.77 -23.03 -20.40
CA ASN A 176 20.44 -22.75 -19.83
C ASN A 176 20.24 -23.15 -18.34
N TYR A 177 21.31 -23.27 -17.55
CA TYR A 177 21.22 -23.68 -16.14
C TYR A 177 21.17 -22.51 -15.16
N THR A 178 21.41 -21.27 -15.58
CA THR A 178 21.44 -20.11 -14.68
C THR A 178 20.08 -19.86 -14.01
N ALA A 179 18.97 -20.11 -14.73
CA ALA A 179 17.63 -20.00 -14.17
C ALA A 179 17.40 -20.97 -12.99
N PHE A 180 17.92 -22.19 -13.06
CA PHE A 180 17.83 -23.16 -11.97
C PHE A 180 18.67 -22.74 -10.75
N ARG A 181 19.83 -22.11 -10.99
CA ARG A 181 20.68 -21.56 -9.92
C ARG A 181 19.96 -20.42 -9.19
N PHE A 182 19.28 -19.55 -9.92
CA PHE A 182 18.46 -18.50 -9.31
C PHE A 182 17.28 -19.06 -8.52
N ALA A 183 16.60 -20.09 -9.01
CA ALA A 183 15.56 -20.76 -8.24
C ALA A 183 16.08 -21.30 -6.89
N LYS A 184 17.32 -21.81 -6.85
CA LYS A 184 17.96 -22.23 -5.58
C LYS A 184 18.26 -21.06 -4.65
N VAL A 185 18.65 -19.91 -5.19
CA VAL A 185 18.84 -18.66 -4.40
C VAL A 185 17.50 -18.18 -3.84
N GLU A 186 16.45 -18.17 -4.65
CA GLU A 186 15.09 -17.77 -4.26
C GLU A 186 14.56 -18.65 -3.10
N ILE A 187 14.84 -19.95 -3.16
CA ILE A 187 14.53 -20.91 -2.08
C ILE A 187 15.37 -20.60 -0.83
N TRP A 188 16.67 -20.37 -0.98
CA TRP A 188 17.55 -20.03 0.15
C TRP A 188 17.10 -18.73 0.84
N VAL A 189 16.75 -17.70 0.06
CA VAL A 189 16.23 -16.42 0.57
C VAL A 189 14.93 -16.62 1.34
N SER A 190 14.09 -17.55 0.90
CA SER A 190 12.81 -17.82 1.56
C SER A 190 12.97 -18.62 2.86
N ASN A 191 13.96 -19.50 2.95
CA ASN A 191 14.08 -20.46 4.06
C ASN A 191 15.19 -20.15 5.06
N HIS A 192 16.21 -19.38 4.68
CA HIS A 192 17.45 -19.26 5.45
C HIS A 192 17.91 -17.82 5.70
N LEU A 193 17.32 -16.83 5.02
CA LEU A 193 17.72 -15.42 5.16
C LEU A 193 17.53 -14.86 6.57
N ASP A 194 16.42 -15.18 7.25
CA ASP A 194 16.17 -14.72 8.63
C ASP A 194 17.11 -15.38 9.64
N ASN A 195 17.46 -16.66 9.43
CA ASN A 195 18.44 -17.35 10.27
C ASN A 195 19.84 -16.78 10.10
N TRP A 196 20.22 -16.47 8.85
CA TRP A 196 21.48 -15.80 8.54
C TRP A 196 21.53 -14.40 9.19
N LEU A 197 20.44 -13.62 9.14
CA LEU A 197 20.35 -12.29 9.75
C LEU A 197 20.72 -12.31 11.24
N ASN A 198 20.24 -13.30 12.01
CA ASN A 198 20.53 -13.39 13.44
C ASN A 198 22.02 -13.51 13.75
N GLN A 199 22.79 -14.15 12.87
CA GLN A 199 24.25 -14.25 12.99
C GLN A 199 24.94 -13.01 12.42
N ALA A 200 24.39 -12.45 11.34
CA ALA A 200 24.92 -11.31 10.62
C ALA A 200 24.88 -9.98 11.40
N ILE A 201 23.92 -9.79 12.31
CA ILE A 201 23.81 -8.57 13.15
C ILE A 201 25.09 -8.33 13.98
N ILE A 202 25.81 -9.39 14.34
CA ILE A 202 27.05 -9.32 15.13
C ILE A 202 28.26 -8.93 14.25
N ASN A 203 28.21 -9.22 12.95
CA ASN A 203 29.32 -9.00 12.03
C ASN A 203 29.26 -7.59 11.40
N LYS A 204 30.32 -6.79 11.62
CA LYS A 204 30.44 -5.43 11.07
C LYS A 204 30.45 -5.38 9.54
N ASN A 205 30.91 -6.44 8.88
CA ASN A 205 31.05 -6.48 7.41
C ASN A 205 29.81 -7.06 6.70
N ALA A 206 28.84 -7.60 7.44
CA ALA A 206 27.69 -8.29 6.86
C ALA A 206 26.84 -7.40 5.94
N CYS A 207 26.73 -6.11 6.25
CA CYS A 207 25.99 -5.16 5.41
C CYS A 207 26.66 -4.95 4.04
N SER A 208 28.00 -4.84 4.02
CA SER A 208 28.78 -4.69 2.79
C SER A 208 28.76 -5.95 1.93
N GLU A 209 28.86 -7.12 2.56
CA GLU A 209 28.75 -8.43 1.88
C GLU A 209 27.37 -8.61 1.25
N LEU A 210 26.31 -8.28 1.99
CA LEU A 210 24.94 -8.35 1.49
C LEU A 210 24.69 -7.35 0.36
N PHE A 211 25.23 -6.14 0.45
CA PHE A 211 25.11 -5.14 -0.61
C PHE A 211 25.78 -5.60 -1.91
N ASN A 212 26.98 -6.17 -1.83
CA ASN A 212 27.66 -6.75 -3.00
C ASN A 212 26.85 -7.90 -3.61
N LEU A 213 26.22 -8.71 -2.77
CA LEU A 213 25.34 -9.78 -3.21
C LEU A 213 24.09 -9.25 -3.94
N ILE A 214 23.45 -8.20 -3.43
CA ILE A 214 22.29 -7.55 -4.04
C ILE A 214 22.64 -7.07 -5.46
N ILE A 215 23.74 -6.35 -5.62
CA ILE A 215 24.17 -5.81 -6.92
C ILE A 215 24.46 -6.93 -7.92
N THR A 216 25.17 -7.97 -7.48
CA THR A 216 25.54 -9.09 -8.34
C THR A 216 24.32 -9.93 -8.73
N TYR A 217 23.40 -10.18 -7.79
CA TYR A 217 22.11 -10.84 -8.06
C TYR A 217 21.29 -10.06 -9.08
N GLU A 218 21.10 -8.75 -8.87
CA GLU A 218 20.29 -7.89 -9.74
C GLU A 218 20.83 -7.91 -11.17
N LYS A 219 22.14 -7.69 -11.34
CA LYS A 219 22.79 -7.64 -12.66
C LYS A 219 22.57 -8.93 -13.45
N ILE A 220 22.75 -10.08 -12.81
CA ILE A 220 22.68 -11.38 -13.50
C ILE A 220 21.22 -11.81 -13.68
N ALA A 221 20.35 -11.60 -12.69
CA ALA A 221 18.95 -12.03 -12.74
C ALA A 221 18.15 -11.25 -13.78
N ILE A 222 18.37 -9.93 -13.93
CA ILE A 222 17.71 -9.12 -14.95
C ILE A 222 18.05 -9.61 -16.37
N SER A 223 19.30 -10.02 -16.60
CA SER A 223 19.74 -10.58 -17.88
C SER A 223 19.03 -11.90 -18.18
N VAL A 224 18.98 -12.80 -17.19
CA VAL A 224 18.43 -14.16 -17.36
C VAL A 224 16.91 -14.19 -17.44
N TYR A 225 16.21 -13.35 -16.67
CA TYR A 225 14.74 -13.33 -16.61
C TYR A 225 14.09 -12.29 -17.53
N LYS A 226 14.84 -11.69 -18.46
CA LYS A 226 14.36 -10.60 -19.34
C LYS A 226 13.04 -10.91 -20.06
N THR A 227 12.87 -12.16 -20.51
CA THR A 227 11.71 -12.61 -21.30
C THR A 227 10.55 -13.14 -20.46
N ASN A 228 10.74 -13.36 -19.15
CA ASN A 228 9.74 -13.97 -18.27
C ASN A 228 9.21 -12.96 -17.23
N SER A 229 7.96 -12.52 -17.41
CA SER A 229 7.32 -11.52 -16.55
C SER A 229 7.16 -11.97 -15.09
N GLU A 230 6.86 -13.25 -14.86
CA GLU A 230 6.68 -13.82 -13.52
C GLU A 230 8.02 -13.86 -12.77
N LYS A 231 9.08 -14.32 -13.43
CA LYS A 231 10.42 -14.37 -12.85
C LYS A 231 10.98 -12.98 -12.53
N ARG A 232 10.60 -11.94 -13.29
CA ARG A 232 10.92 -10.55 -12.96
C ARG A 232 10.27 -10.06 -11.66
N LEU A 233 9.05 -10.49 -11.36
CA LEU A 233 8.40 -10.18 -10.08
C LEU A 233 9.14 -10.84 -8.92
N ILE A 234 9.63 -12.06 -9.10
CA ILE A 234 10.41 -12.77 -8.09
C ILE A 234 11.73 -12.05 -7.78
N ILE A 235 12.43 -11.49 -8.79
CA ILE A 235 13.62 -10.64 -8.56
C ILE A 235 13.28 -9.51 -7.60
N ILE A 236 12.20 -8.78 -7.87
CA ILE A 236 11.79 -7.62 -7.05
C ILE A 236 11.52 -8.07 -5.61
N LEU A 237 10.83 -9.19 -5.41
CA LEU A 237 10.56 -9.73 -4.08
C LEU A 237 11.84 -10.12 -3.33
N VAL A 238 12.79 -10.77 -4.01
CA VAL A 238 14.09 -11.14 -3.44
C VAL A 238 14.90 -9.89 -3.07
N LEU A 239 14.96 -8.90 -3.95
CA LEU A 239 15.65 -7.63 -3.69
C LEU A 239 15.04 -6.90 -2.48
N ILE A 240 13.71 -6.79 -2.40
CA ILE A 240 13.04 -6.16 -1.27
C ILE A 240 13.38 -6.88 0.04
N LYS A 241 13.35 -8.22 0.05
CA LYS A 241 13.75 -9.01 1.22
C LYS A 241 15.18 -8.70 1.66
N PHE A 242 16.12 -8.66 0.71
CA PHE A 242 17.50 -8.28 1.03
C PHE A 242 17.63 -6.85 1.54
N TRP A 243 16.91 -5.89 0.97
CA TRP A 243 16.91 -4.49 1.45
C TRP A 243 16.36 -4.37 2.87
N VAL A 244 15.30 -5.11 3.22
CA VAL A 244 14.77 -5.16 4.58
C VAL A 244 15.81 -5.72 5.55
N VAL A 245 16.56 -6.75 5.14
CA VAL A 245 17.65 -7.31 5.96
C VAL A 245 18.80 -6.33 6.13
N CYS A 246 19.23 -5.63 5.06
CA CYS A 246 20.19 -4.54 5.14
C CYS A 246 19.74 -3.45 6.14
N ASP A 247 18.48 -3.03 6.07
CA ASP A 247 17.91 -2.04 6.99
C ASP A 247 17.90 -2.55 8.43
N LYS A 248 17.55 -3.82 8.68
CA LYS A 248 17.61 -4.42 10.01
C LYS A 248 19.03 -4.46 10.57
N ILE A 249 20.03 -4.81 9.76
CA ILE A 249 21.44 -4.82 10.18
C ILE A 249 21.89 -3.39 10.51
N ALA A 250 21.59 -2.43 9.64
CA ALA A 250 21.94 -1.03 9.86
C ALA A 250 21.24 -0.46 11.12
N THR A 251 19.94 -0.67 11.27
CA THR A 251 19.18 -0.18 12.43
C THR A 251 19.58 -0.86 13.74
N GLY A 252 20.00 -2.13 13.72
CA GLY A 252 20.59 -2.81 14.87
C GLY A 252 21.95 -2.20 15.27
N LEU A 253 22.80 -1.86 14.30
CA LEU A 253 24.07 -1.16 14.53
C LEU A 253 23.87 0.27 15.06
N PHE A 254 22.77 0.93 14.67
CA PHE A 254 22.44 2.32 15.01
C PHE A 254 21.30 2.49 16.03
N GLU A 255 21.03 1.48 16.86
CA GLU A 255 19.90 1.52 17.82
C GLU A 255 19.99 2.73 18.79
N SER A 256 21.20 3.19 19.11
CA SER A 256 21.45 4.41 19.89
C SER A 256 20.93 5.69 19.22
N PHE A 257 21.00 5.78 17.88
CA PHE A 257 20.53 6.92 17.10
C PHE A 257 19.01 6.95 16.92
N LEU A 258 18.34 5.80 17.03
CA LEU A 258 16.88 5.67 16.83
C LEU A 258 16.08 5.84 18.13
N LEU A 259 16.70 5.67 19.30
CA LEU A 259 16.07 5.90 20.61
C LEU A 259 15.41 7.30 20.74
N PRO A 260 16.04 8.41 20.31
CA PRO A 260 15.42 9.73 20.31
C PRO A 260 14.15 9.79 19.43
N PHE A 261 14.19 9.20 18.23
CA PHE A 261 13.07 9.18 17.30
C PHE A 261 11.90 8.32 17.81
N ARG A 262 12.17 7.14 18.40
CA ARG A 262 11.15 6.30 19.02
C ARG A 262 10.45 7.04 20.18
N LYS A 263 11.21 7.73 21.04
CA LYS A 263 10.65 8.57 22.12
C LYS A 263 9.79 9.70 21.57
N GLN A 264 10.22 10.36 20.48
CA GLN A 264 9.44 11.42 19.83
C GLN A 264 8.16 10.89 19.17
N MET A 265 8.18 9.73 18.51
CA MET A 265 6.98 9.13 17.93
C MET A 265 5.98 8.70 19.02
N ALA A 266 6.46 8.10 20.11
CA ALA A 266 5.60 7.78 21.25
C ALA A 266 4.95 9.04 21.84
N LYS A 267 5.69 10.16 21.92
CA LYS A 267 5.16 11.47 22.33
C LYS A 267 4.05 11.96 21.39
N LEU A 268 4.25 11.87 20.08
CA LEU A 268 3.25 12.28 19.08
C LEU A 268 1.98 11.41 19.15
N ASN A 269 2.13 10.09 19.30
CA ASN A 269 0.99 9.17 19.39
C ASN A 269 0.14 9.41 20.64
N ARG A 270 0.78 9.63 21.80
CA ARG A 270 0.06 9.97 23.05
C ARG A 270 -0.67 11.31 22.95
N ARG A 271 -0.04 12.33 22.33
CA ARG A 271 -0.69 13.62 22.07
C ARG A 271 -1.92 13.46 21.17
N ARG A 272 -1.81 12.64 20.11
CA ARG A 272 -2.95 12.34 19.23
C ARG A 272 -4.08 11.63 19.96
N ALA A 273 -3.77 10.67 20.83
CA ALA A 273 -4.77 9.98 21.64
C ALA A 273 -5.53 10.95 22.56
N LYS A 274 -4.83 11.86 23.24
CA LYS A 274 -5.47 12.89 24.08
C LYS A 274 -6.33 13.88 23.28
N ILE A 275 -5.90 14.26 22.08
CA ILE A 275 -6.73 15.09 21.18
C ILE A 275 -8.00 14.35 20.77
N ALA A 276 -7.91 13.04 20.49
CA ALA A 276 -9.07 12.22 20.14
C ALA A 276 -10.03 12.04 21.32
N GLU A 277 -9.51 11.81 22.53
CA GLU A 277 -10.28 11.76 23.78
C GLU A 277 -11.03 13.08 24.01
N PHE A 278 -10.34 14.22 23.89
CA PHE A 278 -10.95 15.54 24.00
C PHE A 278 -12.06 15.74 22.96
N SER A 279 -11.79 15.38 21.71
CA SER A 279 -12.76 15.52 20.62
C SER A 279 -14.02 14.68 20.87
N LYS A 280 -13.89 13.48 21.46
CA LYS A 280 -15.00 12.60 21.81
C LYS A 280 -15.85 13.20 22.95
N ILE A 281 -15.21 13.63 24.03
CA ILE A 281 -15.91 14.21 25.19
C ILE A 281 -16.58 15.53 24.81
N GLN A 282 -15.95 16.35 23.97
CA GLN A 282 -16.56 17.56 23.44
C GLN A 282 -17.81 17.26 22.60
N ALA A 283 -17.80 16.19 21.80
CA ALA A 283 -18.97 15.77 21.03
C ALA A 283 -20.11 15.29 21.94
N GLU A 284 -19.81 14.50 22.98
CA GLU A 284 -20.79 14.04 23.97
C GLU A 284 -21.39 15.21 24.76
N TYR A 285 -20.56 16.14 25.22
CA TYR A 285 -21.04 17.35 25.88
C TYR A 285 -22.01 18.14 25.01
N ARG A 286 -21.65 18.42 23.75
CA ARG A 286 -22.53 19.12 22.81
C ARG A 286 -23.85 18.39 22.60
N ARG A 287 -23.83 17.07 22.54
CA ARG A 287 -25.03 16.25 22.40
C ARG A 287 -25.97 16.44 23.60
N PHE A 288 -25.47 16.33 24.83
CA PHE A 288 -26.27 16.56 26.02
C PHE A 288 -26.74 18.02 26.15
N TYR A 289 -25.89 18.98 25.77
CA TYR A 289 -26.24 20.39 25.77
C TYR A 289 -27.42 20.69 24.84
N ASN A 290 -27.42 20.13 23.63
CA ASN A 290 -28.54 20.30 22.69
C ASN A 290 -29.85 19.73 23.25
N PHE A 291 -29.83 18.57 23.91
CA PHE A 291 -31.03 18.02 24.54
C PHE A 291 -31.49 18.85 25.75
N PHE A 292 -30.55 19.39 26.52
CA PHE A 292 -30.84 20.28 27.64
C PHE A 292 -31.51 21.59 27.21
N GLU A 293 -31.07 22.18 26.09
CA GLU A 293 -31.67 23.39 25.51
C GLU A 293 -33.08 23.15 24.97
N LEU A 294 -33.31 21.99 24.34
CA LEU A 294 -34.60 21.66 23.71
C LEU A 294 -35.69 21.26 24.72
N GLU A 295 -35.32 20.78 25.91
CA GLU A 295 -36.28 20.32 26.90
C GLU A 295 -36.55 21.36 27.99
N ASN A 296 -37.77 21.31 28.54
CA ASN A 296 -38.17 22.09 29.72
C ASN A 296 -38.32 21.19 30.95
N CYS A 297 -38.20 21.78 32.14
CA CYS A 297 -38.42 21.02 33.37
C CYS A 297 -39.87 20.55 33.46
N ARG A 298 -40.06 19.27 33.80
CA ARG A 298 -41.37 18.68 33.99
C ARG A 298 -41.78 18.78 35.45
N TYR A 299 -42.99 19.26 35.69
CA TYR A 299 -43.59 19.32 37.02
C TYR A 299 -44.76 18.32 37.10
N ILE A 300 -44.98 17.75 38.27
CA ILE A 300 -46.06 16.80 38.57
C ILE A 300 -46.88 17.33 39.74
N GLU A 301 -48.18 17.10 39.67
CA GLU A 301 -49.12 17.47 40.71
C GLU A 301 -49.34 16.27 41.64
N LEU A 302 -49.20 16.50 42.95
CA LEU A 302 -49.34 15.49 43.99
C LEU A 302 -50.29 16.01 45.07
N LEU A 303 -50.93 15.11 45.81
CA LEU A 303 -51.77 15.48 46.95
C LEU A 303 -50.95 15.46 48.24
N ASN A 304 -51.07 16.50 49.05
CA ASN A 304 -50.49 16.51 50.38
C ASN A 304 -51.32 15.64 51.36
N LYS A 305 -50.83 15.48 52.59
CA LYS A 305 -51.49 14.66 53.63
C LYS A 305 -52.95 15.09 53.95
N ASN A 306 -53.32 16.31 53.57
CA ASN A 306 -54.65 16.89 53.81
C ASN A 306 -55.51 16.89 52.53
N GLY A 307 -55.10 16.18 51.48
CA GLY A 307 -55.81 16.08 50.22
C GLY A 307 -55.76 17.34 49.34
N ARG A 308 -54.89 18.32 49.64
CA ARG A 308 -54.71 19.50 48.79
C ARG A 308 -53.64 19.24 47.72
N PRO A 309 -53.91 19.57 46.44
CA PRO A 309 -52.91 19.44 45.39
C PRO A 309 -51.76 20.45 45.58
N TYR A 310 -50.55 20.02 45.27
CA TYR A 310 -49.36 20.85 45.15
C TYR A 310 -48.51 20.38 43.97
N ILE A 311 -47.80 21.32 43.34
CA ILE A 311 -46.94 21.04 42.19
C ILE A 311 -45.51 20.87 42.69
N THR A 312 -44.86 19.79 42.29
CA THR A 312 -43.44 19.55 42.56
C THR A 312 -42.68 19.19 41.29
N HIS A 313 -41.37 19.40 41.31
CA HIS A 313 -40.52 19.06 40.19
C HIS A 313 -40.42 17.54 40.04
N SER A 314 -40.58 17.03 38.82
CA SER A 314 -40.51 15.60 38.56
C SER A 314 -39.13 15.03 38.93
N PRO A 315 -39.05 13.94 39.71
CA PRO A 315 -37.78 13.29 40.00
C PRO A 315 -37.11 12.72 38.74
N ASN A 316 -37.91 12.42 37.70
CA ASN A 316 -37.47 11.89 36.42
C ASN A 316 -37.38 12.98 35.33
N CYS A 317 -37.02 14.20 35.71
CA CYS A 317 -36.87 15.30 34.76
C CYS A 317 -35.67 15.08 33.83
N SER A 318 -35.96 14.90 32.54
CA SER A 318 -34.97 14.68 31.48
C SER A 318 -33.96 15.84 31.36
N LYS A 319 -34.40 17.11 31.42
CA LYS A 319 -33.52 18.30 31.44
C LYS A 319 -32.47 18.24 32.57
N CYS A 320 -32.90 17.97 33.80
CA CYS A 320 -31.98 17.85 34.94
C CYS A 320 -31.09 16.60 34.84
N SER A 321 -31.56 15.54 34.19
CA SER A 321 -30.75 14.35 33.90
C SER A 321 -29.58 14.67 32.96
N TYR A 322 -29.84 15.37 31.84
CA TYR A 322 -28.77 15.80 30.93
C TYR A 322 -27.78 16.76 31.59
N GLN A 323 -28.26 17.65 32.46
CA GLN A 323 -27.39 18.52 33.24
C GLN A 323 -26.43 17.74 34.15
N LYS A 324 -26.91 16.67 34.80
CA LYS A 324 -26.07 15.77 35.59
C LYS A 324 -25.05 15.04 34.70
N GLN A 325 -25.49 14.53 33.55
CA GLN A 325 -24.61 13.82 32.59
C GLN A 325 -23.49 14.72 32.07
N MET A 326 -23.78 15.98 31.75
CA MET A 326 -22.76 16.97 31.38
C MET A 326 -21.74 17.21 32.49
N LYS A 327 -22.18 17.31 33.75
CA LYS A 327 -21.29 17.53 34.90
C LYS A 327 -20.37 16.34 35.21
N ILE A 328 -20.74 15.13 34.78
CA ILE A 328 -19.94 13.91 34.99
C ILE A 328 -18.83 13.76 33.94
N LEU A 329 -18.96 14.39 32.77
CA LEU A 329 -17.93 14.36 31.73
C LEU A 329 -16.63 15.00 32.25
N ASN A 330 -15.55 14.23 32.25
CA ASN A 330 -14.24 14.68 32.74
C ASN A 330 -13.12 14.20 31.81
N ILE A 331 -12.05 14.99 31.71
CA ILE A 331 -10.82 14.65 31.00
C ILE A 331 -9.68 14.78 31.98
N SER A 332 -8.94 13.70 32.20
CA SER A 332 -7.72 13.76 32.99
C SER A 332 -6.68 14.64 32.28
N ILE A 333 -6.25 15.70 32.97
CA ILE A 333 -5.15 16.56 32.51
C ILE A 333 -3.88 15.71 32.58
N TYR A 334 -3.23 15.56 31.42
CA TYR A 334 -1.96 14.88 31.33
C TYR A 334 -0.85 15.91 31.20
N GLU A 335 -0.05 16.07 32.25
CA GLU A 335 1.14 16.91 32.25
C GLU A 335 2.38 16.07 32.00
N TRP A 336 3.19 16.49 31.01
CA TRP A 336 4.46 15.82 30.74
C TRP A 336 5.50 16.28 31.77
N PRO A 337 6.29 15.38 32.37
CA PRO A 337 7.32 15.77 33.31
C PRO A 337 8.29 16.74 32.65
N LEU A 338 8.52 17.88 33.30
CA LEU A 338 9.42 18.91 32.81
C LEU A 338 10.84 18.33 32.60
N PRO A 339 11.59 18.81 31.60
CA PRO A 339 12.96 18.38 31.39
C PRO A 339 13.78 18.62 32.66
N ARG A 340 14.43 17.58 33.21
CA ARG A 340 15.21 17.65 34.47
C ARG A 340 16.48 18.53 34.39
N ARG A 341 16.71 19.28 33.32
CA ARG A 341 17.89 20.12 33.19
C ARG A 341 17.65 21.43 33.91
N LYS A 342 18.40 21.69 34.98
CA LYS A 342 18.52 23.01 35.58
C LYS A 342 18.95 23.99 34.49
N ILE A 343 18.12 24.99 34.24
CA ILE A 343 18.48 26.14 33.40
C ILE A 343 19.70 26.76 34.08
N LYS A 344 20.85 26.77 33.39
CA LYS A 344 22.00 27.57 33.84
C LYS A 344 21.59 29.02 33.59
N ALA A 345 21.43 29.76 34.68
CA ALA A 345 21.17 31.20 34.65
C ALA A 345 22.39 31.94 34.10
#